data_AF-A0A2E5U098-F1
#
_entry.id   AF-A0A2E5U098-F1
#
_cell.length_a   1.000
_cell.length_b   1.000
_cell.length_c   1.000
_cell.angle_alpha   90.00
_cell.angle_beta   90.00
_cell.angle_gamma   90.00
#
_symmetry.space_group_name_H-M   'P 1'
#
loop_
_entity.id
_entity.type
_entity.pdbx_description
1 polymer ?
#
loop_
_entity_poly.entity_id
_entity_poly.type
_entity_poly.pdbx_seq_one_letter_code
_entity_poly.pdbx_strand_id
1 'polypeptide(L)'
;MIKRKLYLFQIFILILIFSSCTYIYSEAPFDDSELTPLGETDFGKDFLLVSEKINATTESALGGSGTGEGLTKDDLIYVVNDEFLIEQSLDETLDGKVSLSYLLRNDTHIFSCSAIYEPTEFQSLDNVQTKETEDGDLVISGDVETLKNIALDQSLNTTKICIAIPFLHESKSEMIKEVEVIKEVEVIKEVEVIKEVEVIKEVEVIK
;
A
#
# COMPACT_ATOMS: atom_id res chain seq x y z
N MET A 1 -30.16 23.35 -13.67
CA MET A 1 -29.73 22.21 -14.51
C MET A 1 -28.36 21.65 -14.15
N ILE A 2 -27.35 22.47 -13.85
CA ILE A 2 -25.98 22.01 -13.51
C ILE A 2 -25.93 21.14 -12.24
N LYS A 3 -26.63 21.53 -11.16
CA LYS A 3 -26.66 20.74 -9.91
C LYS A 3 -27.27 19.33 -10.07
N ARG A 4 -28.29 19.18 -10.94
CA ARG A 4 -28.92 17.88 -11.22
C ARG A 4 -28.02 16.97 -12.07
N LYS A 5 -27.24 17.55 -12.99
CA LYS A 5 -26.20 16.81 -13.75
C LYS A 5 -25.02 16.40 -12.86
N LEU A 6 -24.63 17.27 -11.92
CA LEU A 6 -23.57 16.96 -10.95
C LEU A 6 -23.98 15.84 -9.98
N TYR A 7 -25.24 15.85 -9.52
CA TYR A 7 -25.79 14.79 -8.66
C TYR A 7 -25.92 13.46 -9.41
N LEU A 8 -26.35 13.48 -10.67
CA LEU A 8 -26.39 12.28 -11.53
C LEU A 8 -24.99 11.74 -11.81
N PHE A 9 -23.99 12.60 -11.98
CA PHE A 9 -22.60 12.21 -12.15
C PHE A 9 -22.00 11.61 -10.88
N GLN A 10 -22.31 12.19 -9.71
CA GLN A 10 -21.91 11.63 -8.41
C GLN A 10 -22.58 10.28 -8.16
N ILE A 11 -23.87 10.12 -8.47
CA ILE A 11 -24.57 8.82 -8.38
C ILE A 11 -23.96 7.82 -9.36
N PHE A 12 -23.62 8.22 -10.58
CA PHE A 12 -23.00 7.35 -11.57
C PHE A 12 -21.60 6.88 -11.14
N ILE A 13 -20.79 7.77 -10.57
CA ILE A 13 -19.51 7.41 -9.95
C ILE A 13 -19.73 6.47 -8.77
N LEU A 14 -20.73 6.73 -7.91
CA LEU A 14 -21.07 5.85 -6.79
C LEU A 14 -21.47 4.45 -7.26
N ILE A 15 -22.29 4.36 -8.32
CA ILE A 15 -22.75 3.09 -8.90
C ILE A 15 -21.57 2.29 -9.50
N LEU A 16 -20.62 2.96 -10.17
CA LEU A 16 -19.43 2.31 -10.70
C LEU A 16 -18.50 1.76 -9.60
N ILE A 17 -18.54 2.32 -8.40
CA ILE A 17 -17.74 1.84 -7.25
C ILE A 17 -18.38 0.59 -6.61
N PHE A 18 -19.70 0.41 -6.72
CA PHE A 18 -20.42 -0.74 -6.14
C PHE A 18 -20.61 -1.93 -7.10
N SER A 19 -20.18 -1.81 -8.35
CA SER A 19 -20.24 -2.88 -9.34
C SER A 19 -18.84 -3.35 -9.76
N SER A 20 -17.87 -3.34 -8.84
CA SER A 20 -16.54 -3.84 -9.14
C SER A 20 -16.61 -5.35 -9.28
N CYS A 21 -16.74 -5.80 -10.52
CA CYS A 21 -16.55 -7.19 -10.87
C CYS A 21 -15.14 -7.61 -10.46
N THR A 22 -15.01 -8.65 -9.65
CA THR A 22 -13.72 -9.18 -9.21
C THR A 22 -13.51 -10.62 -9.69
N TYR A 23 -12.27 -11.09 -9.64
CA TYR A 23 -11.94 -12.49 -9.88
C TYR A 23 -12.03 -13.26 -8.56
N ILE A 24 -12.80 -14.35 -8.59
CA ILE A 24 -12.97 -15.25 -7.46
C ILE A 24 -12.54 -16.66 -7.91
N TYR A 25 -11.87 -17.39 -7.04
CA TYR A 25 -11.39 -18.74 -7.30
C TYR A 25 -12.22 -19.75 -6.51
N SER A 26 -12.56 -20.88 -7.13
CA SER A 26 -13.31 -21.93 -6.43
C SER A 26 -12.49 -22.66 -5.37
N GLU A 27 -11.16 -22.64 -5.49
CA GLU A 27 -10.21 -23.22 -4.56
C GLU A 27 -8.99 -22.29 -4.45
N ALA A 28 -8.18 -22.45 -3.40
CA ALA A 28 -6.98 -21.66 -3.19
C ALA A 28 -5.98 -21.85 -4.34
N PRO A 29 -5.55 -20.79 -5.04
CA PRO A 29 -4.57 -20.89 -6.12
C PRO A 29 -3.17 -21.27 -5.62
N PHE A 30 -2.84 -20.95 -4.36
CA PHE A 30 -1.55 -21.24 -3.77
C PHE A 30 -1.71 -22.22 -2.60
N ASP A 31 -0.90 -23.27 -2.58
CA ASP A 31 -0.85 -24.21 -1.45
C ASP A 31 -0.17 -23.54 -0.25
N ASP A 32 -0.66 -23.82 0.97
CA ASP A 32 -0.13 -23.23 2.21
C ASP A 32 1.37 -23.47 2.39
N SER A 33 1.93 -24.56 1.85
CA SER A 33 3.37 -24.85 1.90
C SER A 33 4.23 -23.92 1.05
N GLU A 34 3.61 -23.17 0.12
CA GLU A 34 4.25 -22.17 -0.72
C GLU A 34 4.12 -20.75 -0.16
N LEU A 35 3.35 -20.58 0.92
CA LEU A 35 3.10 -19.28 1.53
C LEU A 35 4.12 -18.99 2.64
N THR A 36 4.38 -17.70 2.82
CA THR A 36 5.29 -17.18 3.86
C THR A 36 4.50 -16.28 4.80
N PRO A 37 4.69 -16.36 6.12
CA PRO A 37 4.10 -15.41 7.05
C PRO A 37 4.52 -13.97 6.72
N LEU A 38 3.57 -13.04 6.70
CA LEU A 38 3.79 -11.65 6.29
C LEU A 38 4.96 -11.01 7.06
N GLY A 39 5.02 -11.24 8.38
CA GLY A 39 6.05 -10.68 9.26
C GLY A 39 7.48 -11.20 9.02
N GLU A 40 7.64 -12.26 8.23
CA GLU A 40 8.96 -12.79 7.86
C GLU A 40 9.56 -12.07 6.65
N THR A 41 8.73 -11.37 5.86
CA THR A 41 9.19 -10.59 4.70
C THR A 41 9.55 -9.16 5.08
N ASP A 42 10.55 -8.58 4.42
CA ASP A 42 10.92 -7.17 4.67
C ASP A 42 9.82 -6.20 4.22
N PHE A 43 9.13 -6.52 3.13
CA PHE A 43 7.96 -5.75 2.71
C PHE A 43 6.81 -5.87 3.73
N GLY A 44 6.50 -7.07 4.23
CA GLY A 44 5.47 -7.24 5.24
C GLY A 44 5.75 -6.49 6.54
N LYS A 45 7.03 -6.42 6.98
CA LYS A 45 7.43 -5.60 8.13
C LYS A 45 7.15 -4.11 7.89
N ASP A 46 7.55 -3.57 6.74
CA ASP A 46 7.26 -2.18 6.36
C ASP A 46 5.73 -1.92 6.32
N PHE A 47 4.96 -2.86 5.75
CA PHE A 47 3.51 -2.79 5.68
C PHE A 47 2.86 -2.74 7.08
N LEU A 48 3.26 -3.63 7.99
CA LEU A 48 2.71 -3.71 9.34
C LEU A 48 2.96 -2.42 10.14
N LEU A 49 4.16 -1.85 10.01
CA LEU A 49 4.50 -0.56 10.63
C LEU A 49 3.59 0.58 10.11
N VAL A 50 3.35 0.61 8.81
CA VAL A 50 2.48 1.63 8.18
C VAL A 50 1.01 1.41 8.56
N SER A 51 0.56 0.16 8.57
CA SER A 51 -0.81 -0.23 8.93
C SER A 51 -1.13 0.15 10.38
N GLU A 52 -0.24 -0.13 11.34
CA GLU A 52 -0.41 0.27 12.74
C GLU A 52 -0.59 1.79 12.89
N LYS A 53 0.22 2.58 12.16
CA LYS A 53 0.13 4.04 12.18
C LYS A 53 -1.20 4.55 11.63
N ILE A 54 -1.72 3.92 10.58
CA ILE A 54 -3.00 4.30 9.96
C ILE A 54 -4.16 3.91 10.85
N ASN A 55 -4.18 2.69 11.37
CA ASN A 55 -5.20 2.22 12.31
C ASN A 55 -5.33 3.14 13.52
N ALA A 56 -4.20 3.60 14.07
CA ALA A 56 -4.17 4.56 15.18
C ALA A 56 -4.72 5.95 14.82
N THR A 57 -4.78 6.31 13.54
CA THR A 57 -5.16 7.65 13.06
C THR A 57 -6.57 7.69 12.46
N THR A 58 -7.04 6.61 11.85
CA THR A 58 -8.25 6.63 11.00
C THR A 58 -9.33 5.62 11.39
N GLU A 59 -9.10 4.75 12.39
CA GLU A 59 -9.97 3.60 12.70
C GLU A 59 -10.27 2.73 11.45
N SER A 60 -9.40 2.76 10.44
CA SER A 60 -9.57 2.03 9.18
C SER A 60 -8.46 1.01 9.01
N ALA A 61 -8.84 -0.28 8.96
CA ALA A 61 -7.94 -1.37 8.60
C ALA A 61 -7.46 -1.26 7.15
N LEU A 62 -6.19 -1.59 6.91
CA LEU A 62 -5.61 -1.73 5.58
C LEU A 62 -5.22 -3.18 5.31
N GLY A 63 -5.53 -3.65 4.11
CA GLY A 63 -5.45 -5.08 3.77
C GLY A 63 -6.50 -5.92 4.50
N GLY A 64 -6.56 -7.22 4.20
CA GLY A 64 -7.38 -8.17 4.93
C GLY A 64 -8.64 -8.66 4.21
N SER A 65 -9.15 -9.77 4.74
CA SER A 65 -10.19 -10.67 4.24
C SER A 65 -11.62 -10.10 4.14
N GLY A 66 -11.81 -8.78 4.07
CA GLY A 66 -13.16 -8.19 4.06
C GLY A 66 -13.91 -8.30 5.40
N THR A 67 -13.27 -8.82 6.45
CA THR A 67 -13.79 -8.89 7.84
C THR A 67 -13.73 -7.55 8.57
N GLY A 68 -13.06 -6.55 7.98
CA GLY A 68 -12.78 -5.25 8.60
C GLY A 68 -11.57 -5.28 9.55
N GLU A 69 -10.95 -6.44 9.74
CA GLU A 69 -9.66 -6.59 10.44
C GLU A 69 -8.53 -6.59 9.41
N GLY A 70 -7.49 -5.79 9.66
CA GLY A 70 -6.34 -5.66 8.76
C GLY A 70 -5.37 -6.82 8.89
N LEU A 71 -4.44 -6.92 7.94
CA LEU A 71 -3.42 -7.97 7.94
C LEU A 71 -2.53 -7.94 9.19
N THR A 72 -2.19 -9.12 9.69
CA THR A 72 -1.32 -9.40 10.82
C THR A 72 -0.02 -10.06 10.37
N LYS A 73 0.96 -10.12 11.28
CA LYS A 73 2.28 -10.73 11.01
C LYS A 73 2.21 -12.23 10.66
N ASP A 74 1.16 -12.91 11.09
CA ASP A 74 1.03 -14.36 10.97
C ASP A 74 0.22 -14.74 9.71
N ASP A 75 -0.36 -13.75 9.01
CA ASP A 75 -1.10 -13.99 7.77
C ASP A 75 -0.16 -14.50 6.68
N LEU A 76 -0.62 -15.54 5.98
CA LEU A 76 0.14 -16.23 4.95
C LEU A 76 0.01 -15.51 3.62
N ILE A 77 1.15 -15.14 3.02
CA ILE A 77 1.19 -14.45 1.74
C ILE A 77 2.05 -15.22 0.73
N TYR A 78 1.71 -15.09 -0.54
CA TYR A 78 2.52 -15.58 -1.63
C TYR A 78 3.52 -14.50 -2.05
N VAL A 79 4.81 -14.83 -2.06
CA VAL A 79 5.88 -13.88 -2.41
C VAL A 79 6.18 -14.00 -3.91
N VAL A 80 5.75 -13.00 -4.70
CA VAL A 80 6.15 -12.92 -6.12
C VAL A 80 7.59 -12.40 -6.22
N ASN A 81 7.89 -11.33 -5.49
CA ASN A 81 9.23 -10.77 -5.29
C ASN A 81 9.22 -9.81 -4.09
N ASP A 82 10.37 -9.17 -3.81
CA ASP A 82 10.55 -8.26 -2.67
C ASP A 82 9.66 -7.01 -2.71
N GLU A 83 9.00 -6.70 -3.83
CA GLU A 83 8.14 -5.53 -4.02
C GLU A 83 6.69 -5.90 -4.32
N PHE A 84 6.38 -7.20 -4.42
CA PHE A 84 5.05 -7.68 -4.79
C PHE A 84 4.67 -8.95 -4.02
N LEU A 85 3.67 -8.82 -3.15
CA LEU A 85 3.06 -9.90 -2.39
C LEU A 85 1.60 -10.09 -2.81
N ILE A 86 1.11 -11.31 -2.72
CA ILE A 86 -0.29 -11.67 -2.96
C ILE A 86 -0.87 -12.27 -1.68
N GLU A 87 -1.97 -11.69 -1.21
CA GLU A 87 -2.80 -12.25 -0.15
C GLU A 87 -3.91 -13.09 -0.80
N GLN A 88 -4.08 -14.33 -0.35
CA GLN A 88 -5.26 -15.12 -0.69
C GLN A 88 -6.19 -15.17 0.52
N SER A 89 -7.44 -14.76 0.32
CA SER A 89 -8.43 -14.63 1.37
C SER A 89 -9.60 -15.57 1.12
N LEU A 90 -9.94 -16.38 2.11
CA LEU A 90 -11.17 -17.16 2.10
C LEU A 90 -12.34 -16.25 2.44
N ASP A 91 -13.31 -16.16 1.55
CA ASP A 91 -14.54 -15.42 1.80
C ASP A 91 -15.66 -16.39 2.20
N GLU A 92 -15.96 -16.43 3.50
CA GLU A 92 -17.06 -17.23 4.05
C GLU A 92 -18.44 -16.82 3.50
N THR A 93 -18.58 -15.57 3.05
CA THR A 93 -19.83 -15.08 2.45
C THR A 93 -20.02 -15.54 1.01
N LEU A 94 -18.93 -15.95 0.35
CA LEU A 94 -18.92 -16.48 -1.02
C LEU A 94 -18.77 -18.01 -1.07
N ASP A 95 -19.31 -18.73 -0.08
CA ASP A 95 -19.31 -20.20 -0.04
C ASP A 95 -17.90 -20.81 0.03
N GLY A 96 -16.98 -20.16 0.77
CA GLY A 96 -15.60 -20.63 0.95
C GLY A 96 -14.70 -20.44 -0.27
N LYS A 97 -15.13 -19.61 -1.22
CA LYS A 97 -14.30 -19.23 -2.37
C LYS A 97 -13.18 -18.29 -1.96
N VAL A 98 -12.17 -18.20 -2.82
CA VAL A 98 -10.94 -17.45 -2.56
C VAL A 98 -10.89 -16.19 -3.41
N SER A 99 -10.58 -15.05 -2.79
CA SER A 99 -10.27 -13.81 -3.46
C SER A 99 -8.78 -13.48 -3.30
N LEU A 100 -8.23 -12.72 -4.23
CA LEU A 100 -6.84 -12.27 -4.18
C LEU A 100 -6.75 -10.76 -3.96
N SER A 101 -5.88 -10.38 -3.04
CA SER A 101 -5.50 -9.01 -2.73
C SER A 101 -3.99 -8.85 -3.01
N TYR A 102 -3.58 -7.65 -3.40
CA TYR A 102 -2.22 -7.40 -3.87
C TYR A 102 -1.57 -6.30 -3.04
N LEU A 103 -0.40 -6.59 -2.48
CA LEU A 103 0.46 -5.58 -1.89
C LEU A 103 1.62 -5.33 -2.84
N LEU A 104 1.75 -4.09 -3.30
CA LEU A 104 2.89 -3.64 -4.09
C LEU A 104 3.62 -2.53 -3.35
N ARG A 105 4.92 -2.37 -3.56
CA ARG A 105 5.64 -1.20 -3.06
C ARG A 105 6.57 -0.63 -4.11
N ASN A 106 6.92 0.62 -3.86
CA ASN A 106 8.12 1.23 -4.40
C ASN A 106 8.85 1.95 -3.27
N ASP A 107 9.85 2.73 -3.63
CA ASP A 107 10.67 3.54 -2.75
C ASP A 107 9.98 4.58 -1.85
N THR A 108 8.69 4.84 -2.07
CA THR A 108 7.95 5.97 -1.46
C THR A 108 6.54 5.62 -1.04
N HIS A 109 5.94 4.58 -1.62
CA HIS A 109 4.56 4.21 -1.40
C HIS A 109 4.40 2.69 -1.30
N ILE A 110 3.51 2.29 -0.39
CA ILE A 110 2.89 0.98 -0.37
C ILE A 110 1.55 1.12 -1.08
N PHE A 111 1.20 0.15 -1.90
CA PHE A 111 -0.06 0.06 -2.61
C PHE A 111 -0.79 -1.18 -2.14
N SER A 112 -1.98 -1.00 -1.60
CA SER A 112 -2.94 -2.09 -1.37
C SER A 112 -3.93 -2.07 -2.52
N CYS A 113 -4.03 -3.16 -3.26
CA CYS A 113 -4.74 -3.20 -4.53
C CYS A 113 -5.68 -4.41 -4.67
N SER A 114 -6.70 -4.24 -5.49
CA SER A 114 -7.61 -5.29 -5.93
C SER A 114 -7.70 -5.29 -7.46
N ALA A 115 -7.74 -6.48 -8.06
CA ALA A 115 -7.89 -6.62 -9.51
C ALA A 115 -9.33 -6.32 -9.93
N ILE A 116 -9.47 -5.64 -11.06
CA ILE A 116 -10.76 -5.43 -11.71
C ILE A 116 -10.92 -6.52 -12.77
N TYR A 117 -12.05 -7.21 -12.76
CA TYR A 117 -12.42 -8.06 -13.88
C TYR A 117 -12.88 -7.18 -15.05
N GLU A 118 -12.15 -7.27 -16.17
CA GLU A 118 -12.57 -6.73 -17.46
C GLU A 118 -12.97 -7.87 -18.40
N PRO A 119 -14.25 -7.98 -18.82
CA PRO A 119 -14.75 -9.09 -19.63
C PRO A 119 -14.05 -9.29 -20.99
N THR A 120 -13.32 -8.27 -21.46
CA THR A 120 -12.61 -8.29 -22.74
C THR A 120 -11.22 -8.90 -22.67
N GLU A 121 -10.65 -9.08 -21.47
CA GLU A 121 -9.26 -9.52 -21.29
C GLU A 121 -9.12 -11.01 -20.96
N PHE A 122 -10.17 -11.66 -20.46
CA PHE A 122 -10.12 -13.07 -20.13
C PHE A 122 -10.22 -13.94 -21.40
N GLN A 123 -9.07 -14.33 -21.96
CA GLN A 123 -9.02 -15.35 -22.99
C GLN A 123 -9.31 -16.71 -22.35
N SER A 124 -10.33 -17.41 -22.83
CA SER A 124 -10.67 -18.75 -22.37
C SER A 124 -9.45 -19.67 -22.49
N LEU A 125 -8.89 -20.07 -21.36
CA LEU A 125 -7.84 -21.07 -21.29
C LEU A 125 -8.47 -22.46 -21.31
N ASP A 126 -7.85 -23.39 -22.05
CA ASP A 126 -8.29 -24.79 -22.08
C ASP A 126 -8.28 -25.37 -20.65
N ASN A 127 -9.35 -26.09 -20.28
CA ASN A 127 -9.58 -26.68 -18.95
C ASN A 127 -9.97 -25.72 -17.81
N VAL A 128 -10.30 -24.46 -18.13
CA VAL A 128 -10.80 -23.50 -17.14
C VAL A 128 -12.30 -23.34 -17.30
N GLN A 129 -13.02 -23.48 -16.19
CA GLN A 129 -14.45 -23.20 -16.11
C GLN A 129 -14.64 -21.81 -15.50
N THR A 130 -15.43 -20.97 -16.15
CA THR A 130 -15.78 -19.65 -15.65
C THR A 130 -17.27 -19.49 -15.49
N LYS A 131 -17.71 -18.89 -14.37
CA LYS A 131 -19.11 -18.59 -14.11
C LYS A 131 -19.25 -17.19 -13.51
N GLU A 132 -20.02 -16.34 -14.17
CA GLU A 132 -20.39 -15.03 -13.64
C GLU A 132 -21.44 -15.18 -12.52
N THR A 133 -21.25 -14.47 -11.40
CA THR A 133 -22.21 -14.41 -10.30
C THR A 133 -23.33 -13.41 -10.61
N GLU A 134 -24.40 -13.41 -9.81
CA GLU A 134 -25.46 -12.39 -9.93
C GLU A 134 -24.93 -10.97 -9.63
N ASP A 135 -23.86 -10.87 -8.84
CA ASP A 135 -23.19 -9.63 -8.47
C ASP A 135 -22.13 -9.18 -9.50
N GLY A 136 -21.91 -9.97 -10.55
CA GLY A 136 -21.00 -9.66 -11.67
C GLY A 136 -19.55 -10.12 -11.47
N ASP A 137 -19.25 -10.87 -10.42
CA ASP A 137 -17.92 -11.45 -10.22
C ASP A 137 -17.70 -12.66 -11.13
N LEU A 138 -16.45 -12.88 -11.54
CA LEU A 138 -16.07 -14.04 -12.32
C LEU A 138 -15.49 -15.12 -11.42
N VAL A 139 -16.24 -16.21 -11.23
CA VAL A 139 -15.75 -17.42 -10.56
C VAL A 139 -14.94 -18.25 -11.55
N ILE A 140 -13.69 -18.53 -11.20
CA ILE A 140 -12.75 -19.35 -11.96
C ILE A 140 -12.57 -20.69 -11.26
N SER A 141 -12.68 -21.77 -12.01
CA SER A 141 -12.54 -23.14 -11.53
C SER A 141 -11.65 -23.96 -12.46
N GLY A 142 -10.84 -24.82 -11.87
CA GLY A 142 -9.84 -25.64 -12.53
C GLY A 142 -9.06 -26.44 -11.49
N ASP A 143 -8.09 -27.24 -11.92
CA ASP A 143 -7.13 -27.85 -10.99
C ASP A 143 -6.17 -26.80 -10.39
N VAL A 144 -5.55 -27.13 -9.26
CA VAL A 144 -4.70 -26.19 -8.48
C VAL A 144 -3.56 -25.60 -9.31
N GLU A 145 -2.90 -26.38 -10.18
CA GLU A 145 -1.81 -25.88 -11.01
C GLU A 145 -2.32 -24.88 -12.05
N THR A 146 -3.46 -25.18 -12.67
CA THR A 146 -4.16 -24.27 -13.58
C THR A 146 -4.59 -22.98 -12.86
N LEU A 147 -5.20 -23.08 -11.69
CA LEU A 147 -5.64 -21.91 -10.90
C LEU A 147 -4.45 -21.04 -10.51
N LYS A 148 -3.33 -21.64 -10.09
CA LYS A 148 -2.09 -20.94 -9.77
C LYS A 148 -1.55 -20.13 -10.95
N ASN A 149 -1.46 -20.75 -12.12
CA ASN A 149 -0.94 -20.08 -13.31
C ASN A 149 -1.82 -18.89 -13.73
N ILE A 150 -3.15 -19.04 -13.63
CA ILE A 150 -4.10 -17.95 -13.88
C ILE A 150 -3.95 -16.85 -12.83
N ALA A 151 -3.85 -17.21 -11.56
CA ALA A 151 -3.66 -16.25 -10.48
C ALA A 151 -2.40 -15.41 -10.69
N LEU A 152 -1.29 -16.03 -11.06
CA LEU A 152 -0.04 -15.32 -11.35
C LEU A 152 -0.14 -14.43 -12.59
N ASP A 153 -0.71 -14.94 -13.69
CA ASP A 153 -0.91 -14.15 -14.90
C ASP A 153 -1.79 -12.92 -14.63
N GLN A 154 -2.92 -13.12 -13.92
CA GLN A 154 -3.81 -12.03 -13.53
C GLN A 154 -3.13 -11.03 -12.60
N SER A 155 -2.36 -11.53 -11.63
CA SER A 155 -1.58 -10.69 -10.71
C SER A 155 -0.62 -9.75 -11.45
N LEU A 156 -0.09 -10.18 -12.59
CA LEU A 156 0.88 -9.41 -13.37
C LEU A 156 0.22 -8.53 -14.44
N ASN A 157 -0.85 -9.00 -15.07
CA ASN A 157 -1.35 -8.43 -16.33
C ASN A 157 -2.72 -7.74 -16.22
N THR A 158 -3.49 -7.96 -15.15
CA THR A 158 -4.80 -7.31 -15.00
C THR A 158 -4.72 -5.91 -14.42
N THR A 159 -5.65 -5.06 -14.86
CA THR A 159 -5.91 -3.74 -14.27
C THR A 159 -6.25 -3.86 -12.78
N LYS A 160 -5.66 -2.98 -11.96
CA LYS A 160 -5.84 -2.95 -10.50
C LYS A 160 -6.28 -1.57 -10.03
N ILE A 161 -7.20 -1.53 -9.06
CA ILE A 161 -7.47 -0.33 -8.26
C ILE A 161 -6.62 -0.41 -7.00
N CYS A 162 -5.92 0.68 -6.69
CA CYS A 162 -4.97 0.72 -5.58
C CYS A 162 -5.23 1.91 -4.65
N ILE A 163 -5.07 1.69 -3.36
CA ILE A 163 -4.87 2.74 -2.35
C ILE A 163 -3.37 2.90 -2.17
N ALA A 164 -2.85 4.08 -2.53
CA ALA A 164 -1.45 4.43 -2.36
C ALA A 164 -1.22 5.10 -1.00
N ILE A 165 -0.30 4.54 -0.22
CA ILE A 165 0.02 4.98 1.13
C ILE A 165 1.47 5.43 1.15
N PRO A 166 1.75 6.70 1.44
CA PRO A 166 3.12 7.17 1.54
C PRO A 166 3.81 6.51 2.74
N PHE A 167 5.02 6.00 2.53
CA PHE A 167 5.89 5.51 3.58
C PHE A 167 7.33 5.94 3.35
N LEU A 168 8.09 6.03 4.43
CA LEU A 168 9.52 6.23 4.38
C LEU A 168 10.16 4.94 4.85
N HIS A 169 10.80 4.23 3.93
CA HIS A 169 11.59 3.06 4.27
C HIS A 169 12.71 3.48 5.24
N GLU A 170 13.00 2.67 6.26
CA GLU A 170 13.94 3.02 7.33
C GLU A 170 15.32 3.41 6.80
N SER A 171 15.79 2.76 5.72
CA SER A 171 17.05 3.08 5.03
C SER A 171 17.11 4.51 4.45
N LYS A 172 15.97 5.12 4.12
CA LYS A 172 15.87 6.54 3.71
C LYS A 172 15.61 7.50 4.88
N SER A 173 15.12 7.00 6.02
CA SER A 173 14.94 7.82 7.23
C SER A 173 16.29 8.37 7.72
N GLU A 174 17.35 7.57 7.62
CA GLU A 174 18.71 8.00 7.96
C GLU A 174 19.21 9.13 7.05
N MET A 175 18.98 9.03 5.74
CA MET A 175 19.36 10.08 4.78
C MET A 175 18.63 11.42 5.02
N ILE A 176 17.35 11.39 5.37
CA ILE A 176 16.58 12.64 5.64
C ILE A 176 17.08 13.29 6.93
N LYS A 177 17.40 12.50 7.96
CA LYS A 177 17.98 13.01 9.21
C LYS A 177 19.35 13.65 8.97
N GLU A 178 20.20 13.07 8.12
CA GLU A 178 21.49 13.69 7.76
C GLU A 178 21.31 15.05 7.07
N VAL A 179 20.31 15.20 6.19
CA VAL A 179 20.04 16.49 5.51
C VAL A 179 19.51 17.55 6.49
N GLU A 180 18.73 17.19 7.51
CA GLU A 180 18.35 18.10 8.59
C GLU A 180 19.58 18.52 9.44
N VAL A 181 20.47 17.59 9.77
CA VAL A 181 21.69 17.88 10.55
C VAL A 181 22.65 18.81 9.79
N ILE A 182 22.76 18.68 8.47
CA ILE A 182 23.61 19.59 7.67
C ILE A 182 23.02 21.01 7.64
N LYS A 183 21.68 21.16 7.64
CA LYS A 183 21.02 22.48 7.67
C LYS A 183 21.21 23.23 9.00
N GLU A 184 21.41 22.53 10.11
CA GLU A 184 21.65 23.18 11.42
C GLU A 184 23.12 23.56 11.66
N VAL A 185 24.08 23.04 10.89
CA VAL A 185 25.53 23.22 11.16
C VAL A 185 26.17 24.43 10.44
N GLU A 186 25.42 25.23 9.68
CA GLU A 186 25.96 26.41 8.99
C GLU A 186 25.81 27.76 9.73
N VAL A 187 25.53 27.78 11.05
CA VAL A 187 25.41 29.04 11.84
C VAL A 187 26.36 29.07 13.04
N ILE A 188 27.69 28.94 12.82
CA ILE A 188 28.68 29.31 13.85
C ILE A 188 29.97 29.87 13.24
N LYS A 189 30.05 31.21 13.11
CA LYS A 189 31.22 32.12 13.11
C LYS A 189 30.82 33.37 12.32
N GLU A 190 30.88 34.60 12.83
CA GLU A 190 31.97 35.22 13.59
C GLU A 190 31.43 36.17 14.67
N VAL A 191 31.99 36.08 15.88
CA VAL A 191 31.94 37.12 16.90
C VAL A 191 33.27 37.87 16.81
N GLU A 192 33.27 39.13 16.39
CA GLU A 192 34.37 40.06 16.67
C GLU A 192 33.95 41.05 17.76
N VAL A 193 34.52 40.85 18.94
CA VAL A 193 34.46 41.76 20.09
C VAL A 193 35.45 42.89 19.84
N ILE A 194 34.96 44.10 19.55
CA ILE A 194 35.81 45.30 19.56
C ILE A 194 35.82 45.85 20.99
N LYS A 195 36.88 45.53 21.73
CA LYS A 195 37.25 46.18 23.00
C LYS A 195 37.98 47.47 22.64
N GLU A 196 37.33 48.62 22.75
CA GLU A 196 38.04 49.90 22.84
C GLU A 196 38.11 50.33 24.31
N VAL A 197 39.30 50.20 24.89
CA VAL A 197 39.71 50.92 26.11
C VAL A 197 41.07 51.52 25.79
N GLU A 198 41.11 52.81 25.50
CA GLU A 198 42.31 53.63 25.70
C GLU A 198 42.02 54.68 26.76
N VAL A 199 42.66 54.47 27.91
CA VAL A 199 42.78 55.41 29.02
C VAL A 199 44.04 56.24 28.77
N ILE A 200 43.91 57.56 28.68
CA ILE A 200 45.04 58.46 28.93
C ILE A 200 44.59 59.53 29.92
N LYS A 201 45.15 59.45 31.13
CA LYS A 201 45.14 60.48 32.16
C LYS A 201 46.11 61.59 31.80
N GLU A 202 45.76 62.82 32.19
CA GLU A 202 46.54 63.80 32.99
C GLU A 202 46.12 65.23 32.59
N VAL A 203 46.06 66.29 33.41
CA VAL A 203 46.03 66.62 34.85
C VAL A 203 45.66 68.13 34.88
N GLU A 204 45.01 68.60 35.96
CA GLU A 204 44.68 70.01 36.24
C GLU A 204 45.86 71.00 36.15
N VAL A 205 45.60 72.23 35.69
CA VAL A 205 46.28 73.42 36.25
C VAL A 205 45.27 74.58 36.40
N ILE A 206 45.13 75.02 37.64
CA ILE A 206 44.43 76.22 38.11
C ILE A 206 45.26 77.48 37.76
N LYS A 207 44.61 78.54 37.25
CA LYS A 207 44.96 79.93 37.56
C LYS A 207 43.79 80.88 37.34
#